data_AF-A0A2T8HGW9-F1
#
_entry.id   AF-A0A2T8HGW9-F1
#
_cell.length_a   1.000
_cell.length_b   1.000
_cell.length_c   1.000
_cell.angle_alpha   90.00
_cell.angle_beta   90.00
_cell.angle_gamma   90.00
#
_symmetry.space_group_name_H-M   'P 1'
#
loop_
_entity.id
_entity.type
_entity.pdbx_description
1 polymer ?
#
loop_
_entity_poly.entity_id
_entity_poly.type
_entity_poly.pdbx_seq_one_letter_code
_entity_poly.pdbx_strand_id
1 'polypeptide(L)'
;MYRLIYKLYYVIFSNFYNQKIDFPWIIAVFYMALCTASFTLGIAVITNLYHPVRNLFPFDDLPRKSSNMIISICILTSYWLLFHYILFRKMKISKKDGSSPYHEFTPTRKERLLIWIFIFLLIFSAILFKLIEMVFIKY
;
A
#
# COMPACT_ATOMS: atom_id res chain seq x y z
N MET A 1 4.03 15.33 3.96
CA MET A 1 3.70 13.89 3.99
C MET A 1 2.19 13.62 4.05
N TYR A 2 1.46 14.11 5.07
CA TYR A 2 0.01 13.85 5.23
C TYR A 2 -0.88 14.25 4.05
N ARG A 3 -0.52 15.33 3.34
CA ARG A 3 -1.25 15.79 2.14
C ARG A 3 -1.24 14.76 1.00
N LEU A 4 -0.15 14.04 0.78
CA LEU A 4 -0.07 13.01 -0.27
C LEU A 4 -0.90 11.77 0.12
N ILE A 5 -0.77 11.33 1.37
CA ILE A 5 -1.56 10.22 1.93
C ILE A 5 -3.06 10.49 1.77
N TYR A 6 -3.50 11.71 2.08
CA TYR A 6 -4.89 12.12 1.87
C TYR A 6 -5.30 12.05 0.40
N LYS A 7 -4.52 12.65 -0.51
CA LYS A 7 -4.84 12.68 -1.94
C LYS A 7 -4.98 11.27 -2.52
N LEU A 8 -4.05 10.37 -2.17
CA LEU A 8 -4.10 8.96 -2.58
C LEU A 8 -5.36 8.29 -2.07
N TYR A 9 -5.63 8.38 -0.76
CA TYR A 9 -6.84 7.84 -0.15
C TYR A 9 -8.09 8.36 -0.85
N TYR A 10 -8.20 9.68 -1.00
CA TYR A 10 -9.39 10.34 -1.52
C TYR A 10 -9.70 9.94 -2.97
N VAL A 11 -8.69 9.83 -3.84
CA VAL A 11 -8.90 9.37 -5.22
C VAL A 11 -9.37 7.91 -5.24
N ILE A 12 -8.75 7.02 -4.47
CA ILE A 12 -9.15 5.62 -4.42
C ILE A 12 -10.56 5.48 -3.85
N PHE A 13 -10.82 6.14 -2.72
CA PHE A 13 -12.12 6.17 -2.07
C PHE A 13 -13.20 6.68 -3.03
N SER A 14 -12.98 7.84 -3.67
CA SER A 14 -13.96 8.45 -4.57
C SER A 14 -14.30 7.55 -5.75
N ASN A 15 -13.33 6.78 -6.26
CA ASN A 15 -13.57 5.82 -7.33
C ASN A 15 -14.55 4.72 -6.90
N PHE A 16 -14.28 4.09 -5.75
CA PHE A 16 -15.13 3.00 -5.24
C PHE A 16 -16.47 3.50 -4.68
N TYR A 17 -16.50 4.72 -4.15
CA TYR A 17 -17.73 5.39 -3.74
C TYR A 17 -18.64 5.65 -4.96
N ASN A 18 -18.09 6.15 -6.07
CA ASN A 18 -18.85 6.36 -7.31
C ASN A 18 -19.36 5.05 -7.93
N GLN A 19 -18.66 3.95 -7.69
CA GLN A 19 -19.09 2.59 -8.07
C GLN A 19 -20.13 2.00 -7.11
N LYS A 20 -20.57 2.75 -6.08
CA LYS A 20 -21.55 2.34 -5.08
C LYS A 20 -21.17 1.07 -4.32
N ILE A 21 -19.88 0.88 -4.04
CA ILE A 21 -19.44 -0.19 -3.14
C ILE A 21 -19.82 0.17 -1.70
N ASP A 22 -20.29 -0.81 -0.91
CA ASP A 22 -20.78 -0.60 0.46
C ASP A 22 -19.71 -0.07 1.42
N PHE A 23 -18.45 -0.49 1.26
CA PHE A 23 -17.34 -0.11 2.12
C PHE A 23 -16.12 0.42 1.35
N PRO A 24 -16.24 1.58 0.67
CA PRO A 24 -15.19 2.10 -0.20
C PRO A 24 -13.94 2.49 0.59
N TRP A 25 -14.09 2.88 1.85
CA TRP A 25 -12.99 3.20 2.74
C TRP A 25 -12.12 1.99 3.08
N ILE A 26 -12.69 0.78 3.22
CA ILE A 26 -11.93 -0.45 3.49
C ILE A 26 -11.02 -0.74 2.31
N ILE A 27 -11.59 -0.69 1.11
CA ILE A 27 -10.85 -0.95 -0.14
C ILE A 27 -9.78 0.12 -0.34
N ALA A 28 -10.07 1.39 -0.08
CA ALA A 28 -9.09 2.45 -0.19
C ALA A 28 -7.87 2.24 0.74
N VAL A 29 -8.11 1.89 2.00
CA VAL A 29 -7.03 1.57 2.96
C VAL A 29 -6.26 0.32 2.51
N PHE A 30 -6.97 -0.69 2.00
CA PHE A 30 -6.36 -1.92 1.49
C PHE A 30 -5.43 -1.66 0.29
N TYR A 31 -5.86 -0.86 -0.67
CA TYR A 31 -5.03 -0.46 -1.81
C TYR A 31 -3.77 0.29 -1.35
N MET A 32 -3.90 1.23 -0.41
CA MET A 32 -2.74 1.94 0.13
C MET A 32 -1.78 0.99 0.85
N ALA A 33 -2.31 0.07 1.66
CA ALA A 33 -1.50 -0.95 2.33
C ALA A 33 -0.76 -1.83 1.32
N LEU A 34 -1.45 -2.27 0.26
CA LEU A 34 -0.89 -3.10 -0.80
C LEU A 34 0.23 -2.38 -1.56
N CYS A 35 0.04 -1.11 -1.92
CA CYS A 35 1.08 -0.28 -2.56
C CYS A 35 2.35 -0.24 -1.71
N THR A 36 2.19 0.04 -0.42
CA THR A 36 3.31 0.27 0.50
C THR A 36 4.02 -1.03 0.84
N ALA A 37 3.26 -2.11 1.04
CA ALA A 37 3.79 -3.46 1.26
C ALA A 37 4.58 -3.95 0.04
N SER A 38 4.03 -3.81 -1.17
CA SER A 38 4.72 -4.21 -2.41
C SER A 38 6.03 -3.44 -2.60
N PHE A 39 5.99 -2.12 -2.42
CA PHE A 39 7.19 -1.28 -2.53
C PHE A 39 8.26 -1.63 -1.49
N THR A 40 7.86 -1.83 -0.24
CA THR A 40 8.77 -2.21 0.85
C THR A 40 9.42 -3.58 0.58
N LEU A 41 8.62 -4.56 0.16
CA LEU A 41 9.13 -5.90 -0.16
C LEU A 41 10.08 -5.86 -1.35
N GLY A 42 9.78 -5.09 -2.39
CA GLY A 42 10.65 -4.95 -3.55
C GLY A 42 12.00 -4.30 -3.21
N ILE A 43 12.00 -3.27 -2.35
CA ILE A 43 13.25 -2.69 -1.82
C ILE A 43 14.01 -3.73 -0.99
N ALA A 44 13.33 -4.47 -0.12
CA ALA A 44 13.96 -5.47 0.74
C ALA A 44 14.64 -6.57 -0.09
N VAL A 45 14.10 -6.91 -1.26
CA VAL A 45 14.72 -7.84 -2.21
C VAL A 45 16.01 -7.26 -2.79
N ILE A 46 15.97 -6.08 -3.42
CA ILE A 46 17.16 -5.47 -4.05
C ILE A 46 18.29 -5.18 -3.04
N THR A 47 17.92 -4.82 -1.81
CA THR A 47 18.89 -4.48 -0.76
C THR A 47 19.38 -5.68 0.05
N ASN A 48 18.99 -6.90 -0.32
CA ASN A 48 19.24 -8.13 0.45
C ASN A 48 18.74 -8.10 1.90
N LEU A 49 17.84 -7.17 2.24
CA LEU A 49 17.22 -7.07 3.56
C LEU A 49 16.05 -8.04 3.74
N TYR A 50 15.60 -8.71 2.68
CA TYR A 50 14.49 -9.65 2.75
C TYR A 50 14.73 -10.80 3.74
N HIS A 51 15.92 -11.39 3.73
CA HIS A 51 16.28 -12.46 4.66
C HIS A 51 16.30 -12.00 6.13
N PRO A 52 16.97 -10.88 6.49
CA PRO A 52 16.87 -10.28 7.82
C PRO A 52 15.42 -10.00 8.27
N VAL A 53 14.60 -9.39 7.41
CA VAL A 53 13.19 -9.09 7.72
C VAL A 53 12.38 -10.36 7.94
N ARG A 54 12.64 -11.40 7.13
CA ARG A 54 12.02 -12.72 7.30
C ARG A 54 12.39 -13.34 8.65
N ASN A 55 13.64 -13.21 9.07
CA ASN A 55 14.14 -13.81 10.31
C ASN A 55 13.58 -13.15 11.59
N LEU A 56 12.97 -11.96 11.50
CA LEU A 56 12.21 -11.38 12.62
C LEU A 56 10.92 -12.16 12.94
N PHE A 57 10.44 -12.96 11.99
CA PHE A 57 9.27 -13.81 12.13
C PHE A 57 9.64 -15.25 11.77
N PRO A 58 10.42 -15.94 12.62
CA PRO A 58 10.86 -17.30 12.34
C PRO A 58 9.65 -18.24 12.38
N PHE A 59 9.29 -18.76 11.22
CA PHE A 59 8.29 -19.82 11.05
C PHE A 59 9.03 -21.07 10.57
N ASP A 60 9.92 -21.58 11.42
CA ASP A 60 10.88 -22.64 11.06
C ASP A 60 10.19 -23.98 10.78
N ASP A 61 9.01 -24.20 11.36
CA ASP A 61 8.19 -25.40 11.15
C ASP A 61 7.39 -25.37 9.84
N LEU A 62 7.40 -24.25 9.10
CA LEU A 62 6.61 -24.09 7.88
C LEU A 62 7.46 -24.18 6.61
N PRO A 63 6.91 -24.75 5.52
CA PRO A 63 7.53 -24.66 4.21
C PRO A 63 7.81 -23.20 3.82
N ARG A 64 8.95 -22.94 3.18
CA ARG A 64 9.41 -21.58 2.82
C ARG A 64 8.33 -20.75 2.10
N LYS A 65 7.55 -21.37 1.21
CA LYS A 65 6.44 -20.70 0.50
C LYS A 65 5.34 -20.24 1.46
N SER A 66 4.90 -21.10 2.37
CA SER A 66 3.86 -20.81 3.36
C SER A 66 4.33 -19.75 4.36
N SER A 67 5.56 -19.88 4.85
CA SER A 67 6.22 -18.88 5.71
C SER A 67 6.26 -17.49 5.05
N ASN A 68 6.68 -17.42 3.78
CA ASN A 68 6.71 -16.16 3.04
C ASN A 68 5.32 -15.55 2.82
N MET A 69 4.30 -16.39 2.59
CA MET A 69 2.91 -15.94 2.44
C MET A 69 2.39 -15.33 3.75
N ILE A 70 2.61 -16.00 4.88
CA ILE A 70 2.21 -15.50 6.21
C ILE A 70 2.90 -14.16 6.51
N ILE A 71 4.21 -14.06 6.27
CA ILE A 71 4.95 -12.80 6.47
C ILE A 71 4.38 -11.68 5.60
N SER A 72 4.03 -11.97 4.35
CA SER A 72 3.42 -11.00 3.45
C SER A 72 2.06 -10.51 3.98
N ILE A 73 1.24 -11.42 4.53
CA ILE A 73 -0.03 -11.09 5.19
C ILE A 73 0.20 -10.22 6.42
N CYS A 74 1.19 -10.56 7.27
CA CYS A 74 1.53 -9.78 8.46
C CYS A 74 1.98 -8.35 8.10
N ILE A 75 2.83 -8.20 7.08
CA ILE A 75 3.30 -6.88 6.60
C ILE A 75 2.12 -6.08 6.06
N LEU A 76 1.29 -6.69 5.20
CA LEU A 76 0.11 -6.03 4.63
C LEU A 76 -0.85 -5.58 5.73
N THR A 77 -1.13 -6.44 6.71
CA THR A 77 -2.02 -6.14 7.84
C THR A 77 -1.45 -5.02 8.70
N SER A 78 -0.14 -5.02 8.95
CA SER A 78 0.53 -3.96 9.72
C SER A 78 0.38 -2.59 9.03
N TYR A 79 0.59 -2.53 7.71
CA TYR A 79 0.36 -1.31 6.94
C TYR A 79 -1.11 -0.91 6.90
N TRP A 80 -2.03 -1.87 6.79
CA TRP A 80 -3.46 -1.59 6.84
C TRP A 80 -3.86 -0.94 8.16
N LEU A 81 -3.40 -1.49 9.29
CA LEU A 81 -3.63 -0.92 10.63
C LEU A 81 -3.00 0.47 10.78
N LEU A 82 -1.79 0.65 10.27
CA LEU A 82 -1.09 1.93 10.29
C LEU A 82 -1.86 3.01 9.50
N PHE A 83 -2.29 2.70 8.28
CA PHE A 83 -3.09 3.64 7.48
C PHE A 83 -4.45 3.88 8.10
N HIS A 84 -5.12 2.86 8.63
CA HIS A 84 -6.36 3.03 9.37
C HIS A 84 -6.17 4.02 10.54
N TYR A 85 -5.10 3.87 11.31
CA TYR A 85 -4.76 4.81 12.38
C TYR A 85 -4.50 6.23 11.85
N ILE A 86 -3.65 6.39 10.85
CA ILE A 86 -3.31 7.71 10.30
C ILE A 86 -4.54 8.40 9.72
N LEU A 87 -5.31 7.73 8.86
CA LEU A 87 -6.44 8.31 8.15
C LEU A 87 -7.59 8.67 9.10
N PHE A 88 -7.97 7.76 9.99
CA PHE A 88 -9.17 7.95 10.81
C PHE A 88 -8.89 8.54 12.20
N ARG A 89 -7.76 8.22 12.84
CA ARG A 89 -7.43 8.77 14.17
C ARG A 89 -6.68 10.09 14.06
N LYS A 90 -5.68 10.21 13.18
CA LYS A 90 -4.87 11.43 13.07
C LYS A 90 -5.50 12.47 12.14
N MET A 91 -5.93 12.06 10.95
CA MET A 91 -6.45 12.98 9.92
C MET A 91 -7.98 13.19 10.00
N LYS A 92 -8.66 12.44 10.87
CA LYS A 92 -10.11 12.50 11.12
C LYS A 92 -10.93 12.44 9.83
N ILE A 93 -10.51 11.59 8.89
CA ILE A 93 -11.21 11.41 7.63
C ILE A 93 -12.56 10.75 7.88
N SER A 94 -13.61 11.25 7.23
CA SER A 94 -14.93 10.65 7.30
C SER A 94 -15.00 9.38 6.44
N LYS A 95 -15.55 8.31 7.00
CA LYS A 95 -15.79 7.05 6.29
C LYS A 95 -16.97 7.13 5.31
N LYS A 96 -17.82 8.15 5.42
CA LYS A 96 -19.04 8.32 4.61
C LYS A 96 -18.76 8.97 3.25
N ASP A 97 -17.97 10.03 3.25
CA ASP A 97 -17.72 10.90 2.10
C ASP A 97 -16.22 11.12 1.83
N GLY A 98 -15.34 10.59 2.68
CA GLY A 98 -13.89 10.65 2.49
C GLY A 98 -13.26 12.00 2.79
N SER A 99 -14.04 12.98 3.25
CA SER A 99 -13.57 14.33 3.57
C SER A 99 -12.73 14.36 4.86
N SER A 100 -11.82 15.34 4.95
CA SER A 100 -11.06 15.63 6.17
C SER A 100 -11.30 17.08 6.58
N PRO A 101 -11.46 17.39 7.88
CA PRO A 101 -11.57 18.77 8.35
C PRO A 101 -10.28 19.59 8.15
N TYR A 102 -9.16 18.91 7.88
CA TYR A 102 -7.84 19.55 7.75
C TYR A 102 -7.38 19.71 6.30
N HIS A 103 -8.04 19.03 5.36
CA HIS A 103 -7.59 18.94 3.98
C HIS A 103 -8.76 19.00 3.01
N GLU A 104 -8.83 20.09 2.24
CA GLU A 104 -9.69 20.17 1.07
C GLU A 104 -8.97 19.66 -0.17
N PHE A 105 -9.67 18.83 -0.95
CA PHE A 105 -9.13 18.32 -2.20
C PHE A 105 -10.22 17.99 -3.20
N THR A 106 -10.17 18.66 -4.35
CA THR A 106 -11.08 18.47 -5.48
C THR A 106 -10.25 18.05 -6.70
N PRO A 107 -10.02 16.74 -6.89
CA PRO A 107 -9.09 16.25 -7.90
C PRO A 107 -9.60 16.50 -9.32
N THR A 108 -8.76 17.14 -10.14
CA THR A 108 -8.96 17.25 -11.59
C THR A 108 -8.85 15.88 -12.27
N ARG A 109 -9.39 15.72 -13.49
CA ARG A 109 -9.26 14.47 -14.26
C ARG A 109 -7.79 14.03 -14.43
N LYS A 110 -6.90 14.99 -14.69
CA LYS A 110 -5.46 14.76 -14.83
C LYS A 110 -4.84 14.24 -13.53
N GLU A 111 -5.17 14.83 -12.39
CA GLU A 111 -4.65 14.38 -11.08
C GLU A 111 -5.14 12.98 -10.73
N ARG A 112 -6.41 12.65 -11.00
CA ARG A 112 -6.93 11.28 -10.80
C ARG A 112 -6.14 10.27 -11.61
N LEU A 113 -5.89 10.56 -12.88
CA LEU A 113 -5.12 9.68 -13.76
C LEU A 113 -3.69 9.48 -13.24
N LEU A 114 -3.00 10.56 -12.89
CA LEU A 114 -1.63 10.50 -12.36
C LEU A 114 -1.56 9.69 -11.05
N ILE A 115 -2.54 9.86 -10.17
CA ILE A 115 -2.62 9.09 -8.92
C ILE A 115 -2.84 7.60 -9.21
N TRP A 116 -3.70 7.25 -10.17
CA TRP A 116 -3.87 5.86 -10.56
C TRP A 116 -2.60 5.25 -11.16
N ILE A 117 -1.92 5.96 -12.06
CA ILE A 117 -0.62 5.54 -12.61
C ILE A 117 0.38 5.28 -11.47
N PHE A 118 0.46 6.21 -10.52
CA PHE A 118 1.33 6.08 -9.35
C PHE A 118 0.98 4.88 -8.49
N ILE A 119 -0.31 4.64 -8.21
CA ILE A 119 -0.79 3.47 -7.45
C ILE A 119 -0.41 2.17 -8.18
N PHE A 120 -0.66 2.07 -9.48
CA PHE A 120 -0.30 0.88 -10.25
C PHE A 120 1.21 0.63 -10.25
N LEU A 121 2.01 1.68 -10.43
CA LEU A 121 3.46 1.58 -10.37
C LEU A 121 3.94 1.06 -9.00
N LEU A 122 3.33 1.51 -7.91
CA LEU A 122 3.66 1.02 -6.56
C LEU A 122 3.21 -0.42 -6.32
N ILE A 123 1.99 -0.81 -6.74
CA ILE A 123 1.49 -2.19 -6.56
C ILE A 123 2.39 -3.19 -7.30
N PHE A 124 2.84 -2.85 -8.50
CA PHE A 124 3.70 -3.73 -9.32
C PHE A 124 5.21 -3.50 -9.10
N SER A 125 5.59 -2.62 -8.17
CA SER A 125 6.99 -2.28 -7.93
C SER A 125 7.84 -3.48 -7.52
N ALA A 126 7.32 -4.43 -6.72
CA ALA A 126 8.05 -5.65 -6.37
C ALA A 126 8.48 -6.48 -7.59
N ILE A 127 7.63 -6.54 -8.63
CA ILE A 127 7.95 -7.25 -9.87
C ILE A 127 9.05 -6.52 -10.63
N LEU A 128 8.90 -5.19 -10.78
CA LEU A 128 9.91 -4.34 -11.44
C LEU A 128 11.27 -4.46 -10.74
N PHE A 129 11.29 -4.41 -9.42
CA PHE A 129 12.50 -4.51 -8.64
C PHE A 129 13.18 -5.87 -8.76
N LYS A 130 12.41 -6.96 -8.75
CA LYS A 130 12.95 -8.30 -9.03
C LYS A 130 13.52 -8.43 -10.44
N LEU A 131 12.88 -7.82 -11.44
CA LEU A 131 13.41 -7.80 -12.81
C LEU A 131 14.74 -7.01 -12.88
N ILE A 132 14.84 -5.89 -12.18
CA ILE A 132 16.07 -5.10 -12.09
C ILE A 132 17.19 -5.91 -11.44
N GLU A 133 16.89 -6.59 -10.33
CA GLU A 133 17.83 -7.51 -9.67
C GLU A 133 18.34 -8.57 -10.65
N MET A 134 17.44 -9.28 -11.35
CA MET A 134 17.82 -10.32 -12.30
C MET A 134 18.67 -9.83 -13.48
N VAL A 135 18.43 -8.61 -13.97
CA VAL A 135 19.11 -8.08 -15.17
C VAL A 135 20.45 -7.41 -14.82
N PHE A 136 20.48 -6.61 -13.75
CA PHE A 136 21.60 -5.72 -13.44
C PHE A 136 22.43 -6.17 -12.24
N ILE A 137 21.85 -6.93 -11.32
CA ILE A 137 22.53 -7.41 -10.11
C ILE A 137 22.81 -8.91 -10.32
N LYS A 138 23.82 -9.20 -11.15
CA LYS A 138 24.36 -10.55 -11.25
C LYS A 138 25.16 -10.84 -9.99
N TYR A 139 24.65 -11.75 -9.17
CA TYR A 139 25.48 -12.55 -8.27
C TYR A 139 26.07 -13.73 -9.05
#